data_AF-A0A5K8ABG2-F1
#
_entry.id   AF-A0A5K8ABG2-F1
#
_cell.length_a   1.000
_cell.length_b   1.000
_cell.length_c   1.000
_cell.angle_alpha   90.00
_cell.angle_beta   90.00
_cell.angle_gamma   90.00
#
_symmetry.space_group_name_H-M   'P 1'
#
loop_
_entity.id
_entity.type
_entity.pdbx_description
1 polymer ?
#
loop_
_entity_poly.entity_id
_entity_poly.type
_entity_poly.pdbx_seq_one_letter_code
_entity_poly.pdbx_strand_id
1 'polypeptide(L)'
;MQLATPSHEPGRTMLKREYARALATLYQARHGIAIVVVVYGAACAGGWKYAGALNFLHQTVSGLVDTFAAKRGMDFVFSLFMHNLVATYTTMCLLTLWGLVPLITAAANGLLLGWIVATAIGASIPDAAAMLVPHGLFEWPAMLISWGVSLWRGLGYRFNGLPGTYFDRWLTANRVFFLIVLPLLLVAAIIEGRAFLFSGVAG
;
A
#
# COMPACT_ATOMS: atom_id res chain seq x y z
N MET A 1 -30.12 2.66 -11.60
CA MET A 1 -30.10 2.42 -10.15
C MET A 1 -29.59 3.68 -9.48
N GLN A 2 -30.50 4.54 -8.99
CA GLN A 2 -30.13 5.75 -8.25
C GLN A 2 -29.33 5.33 -7.02
N LEU A 3 -28.17 5.96 -6.81
CA LEU A 3 -27.46 5.88 -5.54
C LEU A 3 -28.46 6.32 -4.47
N ALA A 4 -28.88 5.39 -3.61
CA ALA A 4 -29.54 5.74 -2.37
C ALA A 4 -28.56 6.66 -1.62
N THR A 5 -28.85 7.97 -1.65
CA THR A 5 -28.27 8.88 -0.68
C THR A 5 -28.65 8.30 0.68
N PRO A 6 -27.67 8.10 1.60
CA PRO A 6 -28.03 7.68 2.94
C PRO A 6 -29.00 8.73 3.45
N SER A 7 -30.24 8.31 3.66
CA SER A 7 -31.28 9.15 4.25
C SER A 7 -30.75 9.75 5.53
N HIS A 8 -31.17 10.98 5.81
CA HIS A 8 -30.76 11.76 6.98
C HIS A 8 -31.07 10.96 8.26
N GLU A 9 -30.16 10.08 8.71
CA GLU A 9 -30.24 9.46 10.02
C GLU A 9 -29.84 10.53 11.04
N PRO A 10 -30.79 11.00 11.87
CA PRO A 10 -30.51 11.97 12.91
C PRO A 10 -29.75 11.23 14.02
N GLY A 11 -28.44 11.48 14.14
CA GLY A 11 -27.61 10.94 15.22
C GLY A 11 -26.21 10.43 14.85
N ARG A 12 -25.89 10.22 13.57
CA ARG A 12 -24.50 9.89 13.17
C ARG A 12 -23.63 11.15 13.17
N THR A 13 -22.56 11.15 13.97
CA THR A 13 -21.50 12.16 13.91
C THR A 13 -20.93 12.26 12.49
N MET A 14 -20.52 13.46 12.06
CA MET A 14 -19.98 13.73 10.73
C MET A 14 -18.87 12.73 10.35
N LEU A 15 -17.99 12.40 11.30
CA LEU A 15 -16.91 11.42 11.12
C LEU A 15 -17.43 10.02 10.76
N LYS A 16 -18.46 9.51 11.45
CA LYS A 16 -19.06 8.19 11.16
C LYS A 16 -19.63 8.13 9.74
N ARG A 17 -20.13 9.24 9.21
CA ARG A 17 -20.64 9.32 7.83
C ARG A 17 -19.49 9.24 6.82
N GLU A 18 -18.38 9.92 7.07
CA GLU A 18 -17.21 9.88 6.19
C GLU A 18 -16.54 8.50 6.17
N TYR A 19 -16.41 7.82 7.31
CA TYR A 19 -15.94 6.42 7.35
C TYR A 19 -16.87 5.48 6.59
N ALA A 20 -18.19 5.61 6.76
CA ALA A 20 -19.14 4.78 6.01
C ALA A 20 -19.02 4.97 4.50
N ARG A 21 -18.78 6.22 4.04
CA ARG A 21 -18.50 6.52 2.63
C ARG A 21 -17.19 5.90 2.16
N ALA A 22 -16.13 5.97 2.97
CA ALA A 22 -14.84 5.33 2.65
C ALA A 22 -14.97 3.80 2.51
N LEU A 23 -15.68 3.16 3.44
CA LEU A 23 -15.94 1.71 3.39
C LEU A 23 -16.79 1.31 2.18
N ALA A 24 -17.78 2.13 1.80
CA ALA A 24 -18.55 1.91 0.58
C ALA A 24 -17.66 1.98 -0.68
N THR A 25 -16.71 2.93 -0.73
CA THR A 25 -15.72 2.98 -1.81
C THR A 25 -14.84 1.73 -1.84
N LEU A 26 -14.38 1.23 -0.69
CA LEU A 26 -13.61 -0.03 -0.63
C LEU A 26 -14.41 -1.21 -1.18
N TYR A 27 -15.68 -1.32 -0.82
CA TYR A 27 -16.56 -2.36 -1.33
C TYR A 27 -16.73 -2.29 -2.86
N GLN A 28 -16.85 -1.09 -3.42
CA GLN A 28 -16.89 -0.88 -4.86
C GLN A 28 -15.54 -1.21 -5.54
N ALA A 29 -14.42 -0.94 -4.85
CA ALA A 29 -13.06 -1.19 -5.32
C ALA A 29 -12.58 -2.62 -5.09
N ARG A 30 -13.37 -3.50 -4.47
CA ARG A 30 -12.95 -4.86 -4.04
C ARG A 30 -12.31 -5.70 -5.14
N HIS A 31 -12.80 -5.61 -6.37
CA HIS A 31 -12.23 -6.36 -7.49
C HIS A 31 -10.88 -5.78 -7.90
N GLY A 32 -10.73 -4.45 -7.86
CA GLY A 32 -9.44 -3.80 -8.08
C GLY A 32 -8.42 -4.20 -7.00
N ILE A 33 -8.84 -4.21 -5.75
CA ILE A 33 -8.01 -4.69 -4.62
C ILE A 33 -7.63 -6.16 -4.81
N ALA A 34 -8.59 -7.03 -5.15
CA ALA A 34 -8.32 -8.45 -5.38
C ALA A 34 -7.33 -8.68 -6.55
N ILE A 35 -7.48 -7.96 -7.66
CA ILE A 35 -6.53 -8.03 -8.79
C ILE A 35 -5.13 -7.63 -8.33
N VAL A 36 -5.00 -6.51 -7.61
CA VAL A 36 -3.72 -6.04 -7.09
C VAL A 36 -3.09 -7.05 -6.14
N VAL A 37 -3.87 -7.65 -5.23
CA VAL A 37 -3.40 -8.70 -4.31
C VAL A 37 -2.86 -9.90 -5.09
N VAL A 38 -3.58 -10.36 -6.11
CA VAL A 38 -3.15 -11.48 -6.96
C VAL A 38 -1.87 -11.14 -7.71
N VAL A 39 -1.77 -9.95 -8.31
CA VAL A 39 -0.58 -9.51 -9.03
C VAL A 39 0.63 -9.39 -8.10
N TYR A 40 0.44 -8.78 -6.93
CA TYR A 40 1.49 -8.65 -5.91
C TYR A 40 1.97 -10.02 -5.43
N GLY A 41 1.05 -10.94 -5.12
CA GLY A 41 1.38 -12.29 -4.68
C GLY A 41 2.11 -13.11 -5.76
N ALA A 42 1.64 -13.04 -7.00
CA ALA A 42 2.29 -13.71 -8.13
C ALA A 42 3.69 -13.14 -8.39
N ALA A 43 3.85 -11.82 -8.31
CA ALA A 43 5.13 -11.15 -8.42
C ALA A 43 6.08 -11.53 -7.28
N CYS A 44 5.60 -11.64 -6.04
CA CYS A 44 6.37 -12.12 -4.91
C CYS A 44 6.86 -13.57 -5.11
N ALA A 45 5.98 -14.47 -5.54
CA ALA A 45 6.37 -15.83 -5.89
C ALA A 45 7.41 -15.87 -7.03
N GLY A 46 7.28 -14.98 -8.02
CA GLY A 46 8.26 -14.81 -9.10
C GLY A 46 9.61 -14.30 -8.58
N GLY A 47 9.60 -13.30 -7.71
CA GLY A 47 10.79 -12.72 -7.08
C GLY A 47 11.57 -13.77 -6.29
N TRP A 48 10.85 -14.62 -5.57
CA TRP A 48 11.43 -15.72 -4.80
C TRP A 48 12.00 -16.83 -5.71
N LYS A 49 11.19 -17.33 -6.67
CA LYS A 49 11.57 -18.44 -7.54
C LYS A 49 12.72 -18.10 -8.49
N TYR A 50 12.75 -16.88 -9.01
CA TYR A 50 13.72 -16.44 -10.00
C TYR A 50 14.77 -15.48 -9.43
N ALA A 51 15.02 -15.54 -8.11
CA ALA A 51 15.86 -14.57 -7.42
C ALA A 51 17.26 -14.40 -8.05
N GLY A 52 17.89 -15.50 -8.48
CA GLY A 52 19.19 -15.47 -9.15
C GLY A 52 19.19 -14.75 -10.51
N ALA A 53 18.07 -14.73 -11.23
CA ALA A 53 17.93 -13.97 -12.47
C ALA A 53 17.65 -12.48 -12.22
N LEU A 54 17.26 -12.12 -11.00
CA LEU A 54 16.88 -10.77 -10.58
C LEU A 54 17.98 -10.08 -9.76
N ASN A 55 19.24 -10.51 -9.87
CA ASN A 55 20.37 -9.94 -9.13
C ASN A 55 20.57 -8.43 -9.35
N PHE A 56 20.05 -7.86 -10.45
CA PHE A 56 20.06 -6.41 -10.64
C PHE A 56 19.29 -5.66 -9.53
N LEU A 57 18.32 -6.31 -8.88
CA LEU A 57 17.58 -5.76 -7.74
C LEU A 57 18.49 -5.51 -6.53
N HIS A 58 19.66 -6.15 -6.45
CA HIS A 58 20.65 -5.85 -5.42
C HIS A 58 21.02 -4.37 -5.42
N GLN A 59 21.22 -3.75 -6.58
CA GLN A 59 21.55 -2.32 -6.66
C GLN A 59 20.40 -1.44 -6.14
N THR A 60 19.15 -1.81 -6.43
CA THR A 60 17.97 -1.13 -5.91
C THR A 60 17.86 -1.25 -4.39
N VAL A 61 18.09 -2.44 -3.84
CA VAL A 61 18.07 -2.68 -2.39
C VAL A 61 19.22 -1.96 -1.70
N SER A 62 20.44 -2.02 -2.23
CA SER A 62 21.59 -1.29 -1.67
C SER A 62 21.33 0.22 -1.60
N GLY A 63 20.82 0.83 -2.67
CA GLY A 63 20.48 2.26 -2.66
C GLY A 63 19.38 2.61 -1.65
N LEU A 64 18.41 1.70 -1.43
CA LEU A 64 17.40 1.86 -0.39
C LEU A 64 18.03 1.76 1.00
N VAL A 65 18.86 0.75 1.25
CA VAL A 65 19.60 0.58 2.51
C VAL A 65 20.43 1.81 2.81
N ASP A 66 21.18 2.34 1.85
CA ASP A 66 22.01 3.54 2.02
C ASP A 66 21.17 4.78 2.39
N THR A 67 19.97 4.90 1.82
CA THR A 67 19.01 5.97 2.14
C THR A 67 18.58 5.93 3.61
N PHE A 68 18.50 4.73 4.21
CA PHE A 68 18.04 4.53 5.58
C PHE A 68 19.17 4.30 6.59
N ALA A 69 20.38 3.91 6.17
CA ALA A 69 21.48 3.48 7.04
C ALA A 69 21.97 4.58 7.99
N ALA A 70 21.93 5.85 7.57
CA ALA A 70 22.33 6.99 8.39
C ALA A 70 21.23 7.46 9.36
N LYS A 71 20.00 6.95 9.23
CA LYS A 71 18.84 7.44 9.98
C LYS A 71 18.66 6.66 11.27
N ARG A 72 18.39 7.35 12.38
CA ARG A 72 18.20 6.75 13.70
C ARG A 72 16.92 7.27 14.36
N GLY A 73 16.37 6.52 15.30
CA GLY A 73 15.24 6.97 16.11
C GLY A 73 14.05 7.47 15.30
N MET A 74 13.57 8.67 15.61
CA MET A 74 12.42 9.29 14.95
C MET A 74 12.67 9.65 13.48
N ASP A 75 13.92 9.97 13.10
CA ASP A 75 14.26 10.29 11.71
C ASP A 75 14.06 9.09 10.79
N PHE A 76 14.35 7.88 11.30
CA PHE A 76 14.08 6.64 10.59
C PHE A 76 12.58 6.43 10.39
N VAL A 77 11.79 6.53 11.46
CA VAL A 77 10.31 6.38 11.43
C VAL A 77 9.67 7.36 10.44
N PHE A 78 10.03 8.64 10.55
CA PHE A 78 9.48 9.68 9.69
C PHE A 78 9.86 9.46 8.22
N SER A 79 11.10 9.04 7.96
CA SER A 79 11.56 8.78 6.60
C SER A 79 10.89 7.57 5.98
N LEU A 80 10.67 6.51 6.77
CA LEU A 80 9.97 5.31 6.33
C LEU A 80 8.51 5.66 6.01
N PHE A 81 7.84 6.38 6.92
CA PHE A 81 6.49 6.89 6.70
C PHE A 81 6.41 7.74 5.43
N MET A 82 7.31 8.70 5.25
CA MET A 82 7.30 9.58 4.08
C MET A 82 7.61 8.85 2.78
N HIS A 83 8.53 7.88 2.78
CA HIS A 83 8.82 7.05 1.62
C HIS A 83 7.56 6.33 1.14
N ASN A 84 6.88 5.63 2.07
CA ASN A 84 5.66 4.90 1.76
C ASN A 84 4.48 5.82 1.44
N LEU A 85 4.32 6.93 2.14
CA LEU A 85 3.29 7.93 1.89
C LEU A 85 3.43 8.50 0.47
N VAL A 86 4.63 8.93 0.09
CA VAL A 86 4.88 9.48 -1.24
C VAL A 86 4.67 8.39 -2.30
N ALA A 87 5.25 7.20 -2.14
CA ALA A 87 5.09 6.11 -3.11
C ALA A 87 3.61 5.73 -3.33
N THR A 88 2.86 5.54 -2.25
CA THR A 88 1.44 5.14 -2.31
C THR A 88 0.53 6.25 -2.81
N TYR A 89 0.70 7.49 -2.33
CA TYR A 89 -0.12 8.62 -2.76
C TYR A 89 0.17 9.01 -4.21
N THR A 90 1.44 8.97 -4.61
CA THR A 90 1.86 9.25 -5.98
C THR A 90 1.33 8.19 -6.92
N THR A 91 1.38 6.90 -6.57
CA THR A 91 0.73 5.83 -7.36
C THR A 91 -0.78 6.03 -7.46
N MET A 92 -1.41 6.51 -6.39
CA MET A 92 -2.83 6.87 -6.41
C MET A 92 -3.12 8.11 -7.25
N CYS A 93 -2.20 9.06 -7.37
CA CYS A 93 -2.41 10.30 -8.11
C CYS A 93 -2.02 10.20 -9.59
N LEU A 94 -0.86 9.61 -9.89
CA LEU A 94 -0.30 9.48 -11.23
C LEU A 94 -1.16 8.55 -12.07
N LEU A 95 -1.96 9.18 -12.93
CA LEU A 95 -2.57 8.63 -14.13
C LEU A 95 -3.17 7.24 -13.96
N THR A 96 -4.42 7.27 -13.51
CA THR A 96 -5.50 6.33 -13.80
C THR A 96 -5.81 6.19 -15.31
N LEU A 97 -4.81 6.29 -16.18
CA LEU A 97 -4.86 5.80 -17.56
C LEU A 97 -4.79 4.28 -17.48
N TRP A 98 -5.95 3.64 -17.58
CA TRP A 98 -6.09 2.18 -17.69
C TRP A 98 -5.59 1.37 -16.46
N GLY A 99 -5.31 2.04 -15.34
CA GLY A 99 -4.90 1.34 -14.10
C GLY A 99 -3.60 0.53 -14.22
N LEU A 100 -2.77 0.82 -15.22
CA LEU A 100 -1.52 0.08 -15.44
C LEU A 100 -0.46 0.41 -14.37
N VAL A 101 -0.34 1.68 -14.00
CA VAL A 101 0.62 2.15 -12.97
C VAL A 101 0.48 1.38 -11.65
N PRO A 102 -0.70 1.28 -11.01
CA PRO A 102 -0.83 0.52 -9.76
C PRO A 102 -0.49 -0.97 -9.92
N LEU A 103 -0.72 -1.55 -11.10
CA LEU A 103 -0.34 -2.95 -11.37
C LEU A 103 1.18 -3.11 -11.49
N ILE A 104 1.86 -2.20 -12.19
CA ILE A 104 3.32 -2.18 -12.29
C ILE A 104 3.93 -1.95 -10.91
N THR A 105 3.43 -0.98 -10.14
CA THR A 105 3.91 -0.71 -8.79
C THR A 105 3.71 -1.93 -7.89
N ALA A 106 2.53 -2.57 -7.93
CA ALA A 106 2.28 -3.79 -7.16
C ALA A 106 3.21 -4.93 -7.57
N ALA A 107 3.43 -5.13 -8.88
CA ALA A 107 4.33 -6.16 -9.38
C ALA A 107 5.80 -5.89 -8.99
N ALA A 108 6.27 -4.65 -9.11
CA ALA A 108 7.63 -4.26 -8.74
C ALA A 108 7.88 -4.46 -7.24
N ASN A 109 6.96 -4.01 -6.38
CA ASN A 109 7.06 -4.20 -4.93
C ASN A 109 6.96 -5.68 -4.53
N GLY A 110 6.09 -6.46 -5.20
CA GLY A 110 6.00 -7.90 -4.99
C GLY A 110 7.30 -8.62 -5.38
N LEU A 111 7.83 -8.36 -6.58
CA LEU A 111 9.09 -8.93 -7.07
C LEU A 111 10.26 -8.60 -6.12
N LEU A 112 10.36 -7.34 -5.69
CA LEU A 112 11.39 -6.90 -4.76
C LEU A 112 11.29 -7.65 -3.43
N LEU A 113 10.08 -7.76 -2.87
CA LEU A 113 9.88 -8.48 -1.62
C LEU A 113 10.27 -9.96 -1.76
N GLY A 114 9.79 -10.64 -2.81
CA GLY A 114 10.11 -12.04 -3.06
C GLY A 114 11.62 -12.27 -3.22
N TRP A 115 12.30 -11.34 -3.89
CA TRP A 115 13.75 -11.37 -4.05
C TRP A 115 14.46 -11.21 -2.70
N ILE A 116 14.07 -10.23 -1.87
CA ILE A 116 14.64 -10.01 -0.54
C ILE A 116 14.48 -11.26 0.33
N VAL A 117 13.30 -11.88 0.32
CA VAL A 117 13.06 -13.13 1.06
C VAL A 117 13.99 -14.26 0.58
N ALA A 118 14.22 -14.37 -0.72
CA ALA A 118 15.11 -15.38 -1.27
C ALA A 118 16.57 -15.19 -0.84
N THR A 119 17.05 -13.94 -0.88
CA THR A 119 18.48 -13.61 -0.77
C THR A 119 18.92 -13.29 0.66
N ALA A 120 18.07 -12.65 1.47
CA ALA A 120 18.42 -12.25 2.83
C ALA A 120 18.28 -13.37 3.85
N ILE A 121 17.44 -14.38 3.58
CA ILE A 121 16.93 -15.30 4.62
C ILE A 121 17.40 -16.74 4.42
N GLY A 122 18.14 -17.04 3.35
CA GLY A 122 18.65 -18.40 3.14
C GLY A 122 17.54 -19.45 2.97
N ALA A 123 16.43 -19.07 2.32
CA ALA A 123 15.33 -19.92 1.85
C ALA A 123 14.34 -20.51 2.88
N SER A 124 14.43 -20.18 4.17
CA SER A 124 13.51 -20.70 5.20
C SER A 124 12.25 -19.83 5.35
N ILE A 125 11.06 -20.43 5.17
CA ILE A 125 9.74 -19.76 5.31
C ILE A 125 9.50 -19.19 6.73
N PRO A 126 9.86 -19.90 7.82
CA PRO A 126 9.71 -19.36 9.18
C PRO A 126 10.51 -18.07 9.41
N ASP A 127 11.72 -17.99 8.89
CA ASP A 127 12.57 -16.81 9.05
C ASP A 127 12.06 -15.64 8.19
N ALA A 128 11.49 -15.95 7.02
CA ALA A 128 10.78 -14.97 6.20
C ALA A 128 9.55 -14.42 6.91
N ALA A 129 8.76 -15.28 7.54
CA ALA A 129 7.63 -14.86 8.35
C ALA A 129 8.08 -14.01 9.54
N ALA A 130 9.16 -14.37 10.24
CA ALA A 130 9.68 -13.59 11.37
C ALA A 130 10.18 -12.20 10.97
N MET A 131 10.75 -12.05 9.77
CA MET A 131 11.19 -10.77 9.23
C MET A 131 10.03 -9.94 8.64
N LEU A 132 8.96 -10.57 8.15
CA LEU A 132 7.85 -9.88 7.48
C LEU A 132 6.68 -9.55 8.41
N VAL A 133 6.40 -10.38 9.41
CA VAL A 133 5.29 -10.19 10.35
C VAL A 133 5.38 -8.86 11.13
N PRO A 134 6.56 -8.35 11.55
CA PRO A 134 6.65 -7.04 12.18
C PRO A 134 6.34 -5.87 11.23
N HIS A 135 6.53 -6.06 9.91
CA HIS A 135 6.57 -4.99 8.91
C HIS A 135 5.32 -4.96 7.99
N GLY A 136 4.88 -6.11 7.50
CA GLY A 136 3.83 -6.21 6.48
C GLY A 136 2.38 -6.11 6.97
N LEU A 137 2.12 -6.06 8.28
CA LEU A 137 0.74 -6.14 8.81
C LEU A 137 -0.11 -4.91 8.53
N PHE A 138 0.50 -3.71 8.51
CA PHE A 138 -0.22 -2.45 8.29
C PHE A 138 0.18 -1.80 6.97
N GLU A 139 1.46 -1.87 6.60
CA GLU A 139 1.98 -1.28 5.36
C GLU A 139 1.34 -1.92 4.14
N TRP A 140 1.36 -3.26 4.03
CA TRP A 140 0.87 -3.94 2.84
C TRP A 140 -0.63 -3.77 2.65
N PRO A 141 -1.50 -3.91 3.67
CA PRO A 141 -2.90 -3.56 3.51
C PRO A 141 -3.10 -2.12 3.03
N ALA A 142 -2.34 -1.15 3.57
CA ALA A 142 -2.44 0.24 3.13
C ALA A 142 -2.08 0.40 1.64
N MET A 143 -0.96 -0.19 1.20
CA MET A 143 -0.52 -0.16 -0.19
C MET A 143 -1.50 -0.85 -1.14
N LEU A 144 -1.91 -2.09 -0.82
CA LEU A 144 -2.82 -2.90 -1.63
C LEU A 144 -4.20 -2.24 -1.75
N ILE A 145 -4.71 -1.64 -0.67
CA ILE A 145 -5.94 -0.83 -0.69
C ILE A 145 -5.76 0.37 -1.60
N SER A 146 -4.68 1.14 -1.44
CA SER A 146 -4.41 2.34 -2.24
C SER A 146 -4.35 2.01 -3.74
N TRP A 147 -3.56 1.00 -4.11
CA TRP A 147 -3.41 0.56 -5.49
C TRP A 147 -4.70 -0.03 -6.06
N GLY A 148 -5.47 -0.79 -5.27
CA GLY A 148 -6.76 -1.35 -5.69
C GLY A 148 -7.83 -0.28 -5.93
N VAL A 149 -7.89 0.73 -5.06
CA VAL A 149 -8.76 1.92 -5.24
C VAL A 149 -8.32 2.72 -6.46
N SER A 150 -7.01 2.82 -6.70
CA SER A 150 -6.45 3.45 -7.91
C SER A 150 -6.88 2.70 -9.17
N LEU A 151 -6.81 1.38 -9.16
CA LEU A 151 -7.27 0.53 -10.26
C LEU A 151 -8.78 0.68 -10.52
N TRP A 152 -9.58 0.71 -9.46
CA TRP A 152 -11.02 0.97 -9.53
C TRP A 152 -11.36 2.37 -10.06
N ARG A 153 -10.59 3.39 -9.68
CA ARG A 153 -10.77 4.75 -10.22
C ARG A 153 -10.39 4.81 -11.70
N GLY A 154 -9.37 4.06 -12.13
CA GLY A 154 -8.87 4.04 -13.51
C GLY A 154 -9.70 3.18 -14.44
N LEU A 155 -9.44 1.87 -14.43
CA LEU A 155 -10.19 0.90 -15.24
C LEU A 155 -11.67 0.94 -14.90
N GLY A 156 -11.99 0.97 -13.60
CA GLY A 156 -13.40 0.96 -13.19
C GLY A 156 -14.17 2.16 -13.73
N TYR A 157 -13.60 3.36 -13.83
CA TYR A 157 -14.33 4.51 -14.40
C TYR A 157 -14.79 4.26 -15.84
N ARG A 158 -13.99 3.51 -16.61
CA ARG A 158 -14.30 3.21 -18.01
C ARG A 158 -15.24 2.01 -18.19
N PHE A 159 -15.22 1.05 -17.26
CA PHE A 159 -15.81 -0.28 -17.49
C PHE A 159 -16.93 -0.69 -16.52
N ASN A 160 -17.04 -0.09 -15.33
CA ASN A 160 -17.98 -0.59 -14.32
C ASN A 160 -19.35 0.11 -14.28
N GLY A 161 -19.60 1.07 -15.19
CA GLY A 161 -20.88 1.77 -15.31
C GLY A 161 -21.34 2.51 -14.04
N LEU A 162 -20.50 2.64 -13.01
CA LEU A 162 -20.92 3.28 -11.77
C LEU A 162 -21.12 4.79 -12.00
N PRO A 163 -22.20 5.36 -11.43
CA PRO A 163 -22.52 6.77 -11.59
C PRO A 163 -21.46 7.68 -10.97
N GLY A 164 -21.38 8.92 -11.47
CA GLY A 164 -20.45 9.94 -11.02
C GLY A 164 -19.35 10.26 -12.03
N THR A 165 -18.75 11.42 -11.88
CA THR A 165 -17.63 11.88 -12.71
C THR A 165 -16.32 11.22 -12.28
N TYR A 166 -15.30 11.32 -13.14
CA TYR A 166 -13.94 10.92 -12.76
C TYR A 166 -13.44 11.69 -11.52
N PHE A 167 -13.81 12.97 -11.40
CA PHE A 167 -13.46 13.80 -10.25
C PHE A 167 -14.15 13.35 -8.96
N ASP A 168 -15.42 12.91 -9.02
CA ASP A 168 -16.11 12.33 -7.87
C ASP A 168 -15.40 11.07 -7.35
N ARG A 169 -14.89 10.24 -8.28
CA ARG A 169 -14.08 9.07 -7.94
C ARG A 169 -12.72 9.45 -7.36
N TRP A 170 -12.12 10.54 -7.83
CA TRP A 170 -10.89 11.09 -7.25
C TRP A 170 -11.11 11.56 -5.81
N LEU A 171 -12.19 12.29 -5.53
CA LEU A 171 -12.53 12.76 -4.18
C LEU A 171 -12.83 11.58 -3.23
N THR A 172 -13.59 10.59 -3.70
CA THR A 172 -13.88 9.39 -2.90
C THR A 172 -12.66 8.51 -2.68
N ALA A 173 -11.73 8.43 -3.64
CA ALA A 173 -10.44 7.76 -3.45
C ALA A 173 -9.57 8.48 -2.40
N ASN A 174 -9.48 9.81 -2.46
CA ASN A 174 -8.78 10.61 -1.45
C ASN A 174 -9.39 10.41 -0.05
N ARG A 175 -10.72 10.34 0.05
CA ARG A 175 -11.37 10.02 1.33
C ARG A 175 -10.90 8.68 1.90
N VAL A 176 -10.81 7.64 1.08
CA VAL A 176 -10.24 6.34 1.51
C VAL A 176 -8.78 6.51 1.92
N PHE A 177 -8.00 7.26 1.14
CA PHE A 177 -6.59 7.48 1.43
C PHE A 177 -6.39 8.11 2.80
N PHE A 178 -7.05 9.23 3.10
CA PHE A 178 -6.84 9.95 4.36
C PHE A 178 -7.47 9.28 5.58
N LEU A 179 -8.60 8.57 5.42
CA LEU A 179 -9.28 7.93 6.55
C LEU A 179 -8.82 6.50 6.84
N ILE A 180 -8.20 5.82 5.87
CA ILE A 180 -7.85 4.40 6.00
C ILE A 180 -6.37 4.19 5.70
N VAL A 181 -5.89 4.57 4.51
CA VAL A 181 -4.51 4.29 4.09
C VAL A 181 -3.49 5.04 4.94
N LEU A 182 -3.68 6.35 5.15
CA LEU A 182 -2.74 7.19 5.90
C LEU A 182 -2.60 6.75 7.37
N PRO A 183 -3.70 6.47 8.12
CA PRO A 183 -3.59 5.91 9.46
C PRO A 183 -2.87 4.56 9.50
N LEU A 184 -3.12 3.68 8.52
CA LEU A 184 -2.42 2.39 8.44
C LEU A 184 -0.91 2.58 8.21
N LEU A 185 -0.52 3.47 7.29
CA LEU A 185 0.90 3.77 7.03
C LEU A 185 1.60 4.39 8.26
N LEU A 186 0.90 5.24 9.00
CA LEU A 186 1.44 5.83 10.24
C LEU A 186 1.68 4.74 11.29
N VAL A 187 0.70 3.86 11.50
CA VAL A 187 0.82 2.73 12.42
C VAL A 187 1.95 1.79 11.99
N ALA A 188 2.07 1.51 10.69
CA ALA A 188 3.17 0.73 10.13
C ALA A 188 4.54 1.34 10.50
N ALA A 189 4.76 2.61 10.17
CA ALA A 189 6.04 3.26 10.42
C ALA A 189 6.43 3.28 11.92
N ILE A 190 5.47 3.46 12.83
CA ILE A 190 5.72 3.41 14.29
C ILE A 190 6.11 1.99 14.72
N ILE A 191 5.35 0.98 14.27
CA ILE A 191 5.58 -0.43 14.62
C ILE A 191 6.92 -0.92 14.07
N GLU A 192 7.26 -0.51 12.84
CA GLU A 192 8.50 -0.92 12.16
C GLU A 192 9.72 -0.19 12.70
N GLY A 193 9.60 1.11 12.96
CA GLY A 193 10.68 1.87 13.54
C GLY A 193 10.88 1.64 15.04
N ARG A 194 10.03 0.85 15.71
CA ARG A 194 10.14 0.59 17.17
C ARG A 194 11.54 0.12 17.58
N ALA A 195 12.14 -0.79 16.82
CA ALA A 195 13.49 -1.30 17.12
C ALA A 195 14.54 -0.17 17.04
N PHE A 196 14.40 0.73 16.06
CA PHE A 196 15.28 1.89 15.87
C PHE A 196 14.99 3.05 16.83
N LEU A 197 13.75 3.16 17.32
CA LEU A 197 13.33 4.09 18.37
C LEU A 197 13.96 3.71 19.71
N PHE A 198 13.95 2.43 20.08
CA PHE A 198 14.52 1.96 21.34
C PHE A 198 16.04 1.79 21.29
N SER A 199 16.65 1.56 20.11
CA SER A 199 18.11 1.54 19.97
C SER A 199 18.76 2.92 20.11
N GLY A 200 17.99 4.01 20.02
CA GLY A 200 18.45 5.38 20.28
C GLY A 200 18.44 5.78 21.77
N VAL A 201 17.87 4.95 22.64
CA VAL A 201 17.76 5.20 24.09
C VAL A 201 18.88 4.51 24.89
N ALA A 202 19.67 3.64 24.25
CA ALA A 202 20.79 2.92 24.85
C ALA A 202 22.17 3.53 24.54
N GLY A 203 22.25 4.87 24.44
CA GLY A 203 23.48 5.63 24.28
C GLY A 203 23.69 6.58 25.45
#